data_AF-A0A6A5QLV7-F1
#
_entry.id   AF-A0A6A5QLV7-F1
#
_cell.length_a   1.000
_cell.length_b   1.000
_cell.length_c   1.000
_cell.angle_alpha   90.00
_cell.angle_beta   90.00
_cell.angle_gamma   90.00
#
_symmetry.space_group_name_H-M   'P 1'
#
loop_
_entity.id
_entity.type
_entity.pdbx_description
1 polymer ?
#
loop_
_entity_poly.entity_id
_entity_poly.type
_entity_poly.pdbx_seq_one_letter_code
_entity_poly.pdbx_strand_id
1 'polypeptide(L)'
;MSTVTGTVAAQSVIDVSEDETEAGPSMTFAERQGNAIQKLSMEYQCVACTDCQPRTHMVTAKCGHRYCANCAKGLFMRSTKDETYFPPKCCKQPIPLAFVERHMNADEIAIFQLATIEYETKKRTYCSNLSCGSFIPPDRIEAGSQRATCSRCGTETCSSCLNRYHQNSECPDDGALRETLNLAKEMGWQICQTCNRVVQLRSGCNHMTCICKAEFCYVCGVDWKNCDCPPADIDRIEERAEEIVERDAPQGMLAHERRDRLDQVFAQLQDAHECEHSRRFQRVFDSKPRRGFRCELCDARHHKYILQCRRCYVNVCEDCRRNRI
;
A
#
# COMPACT_ATOMS: atom_id res chain seq x y z
N MET A 1 -8.06 35.33 -6.87
CA MET A 1 -8.65 35.24 -5.52
C MET A 1 -9.18 33.82 -5.38
N SER A 2 -8.70 32.90 -4.56
CA SER A 2 -7.89 32.97 -3.34
C SER A 2 -7.06 31.69 -3.26
N THR A 3 -5.76 31.79 -3.00
CA THR A 3 -4.86 30.65 -2.74
C THR A 3 -4.62 30.57 -1.24
N VAL A 4 -5.10 29.51 -0.61
CA VAL A 4 -4.73 29.15 0.78
C VAL A 4 -3.76 27.98 0.69
N THR A 5 -2.47 28.29 0.69
CA THR A 5 -1.39 27.31 0.88
C THR A 5 -1.06 27.26 2.37
N GLY A 6 -1.51 26.20 3.04
CA GLY A 6 -1.15 25.91 4.43
C GLY A 6 0.25 25.29 4.48
N THR A 7 1.21 26.01 5.05
CA THR A 7 2.55 25.53 5.40
C THR A 7 2.47 24.68 6.66
N VAL A 8 2.70 23.37 6.55
CA VAL A 8 2.88 22.48 7.71
C VAL A 8 4.37 22.49 8.07
N ALA A 9 4.70 23.12 9.18
CA ALA A 9 6.07 23.19 9.70
C ALA A 9 6.58 21.78 10.04
N ALA A 10 7.79 21.47 9.56
CA ALA A 10 8.52 20.28 9.95
C ALA A 10 8.91 20.39 11.43
N GLN A 11 8.30 19.57 12.29
CA GLN A 11 8.73 19.44 13.68
C GLN A 11 10.13 18.81 13.70
N SER A 12 11.11 19.65 14.04
CA SER A 12 12.45 19.24 14.44
C SER A 12 12.35 18.28 15.63
N VAL A 13 13.00 17.13 15.55
CA VAL A 13 13.23 16.27 16.73
C VAL A 13 14.41 16.82 17.54
N ILE A 14 14.33 18.09 17.90
CA ILE A 14 14.70 18.53 19.23
C ILE A 14 13.34 18.71 19.88
N ASP A 15 12.98 17.79 20.76
CA ASP A 15 11.86 17.98 21.66
C ASP A 15 12.28 19.14 22.58
N VAL A 16 12.07 20.36 22.10
CA VAL A 16 11.91 21.52 22.96
C VAL A 16 10.46 21.39 23.34
N SER A 17 10.22 20.74 24.48
CA SER A 17 8.94 20.74 25.15
C SER A 17 8.41 22.19 25.12
N GLU A 18 7.34 22.44 24.36
CA GLU A 18 6.67 23.75 24.31
C GLU A 18 5.84 24.02 25.58
N ASP A 19 6.18 23.35 26.69
CA ASP A 19 5.56 23.52 28.00
C ASP A 19 6.60 23.66 29.12
N GLU A 20 7.73 24.33 28.85
CA GLU A 20 8.66 24.77 29.89
C GLU A 20 8.49 26.27 30.15
N THR A 21 7.38 26.62 30.80
CA THR A 21 7.23 27.91 31.49
C THR A 21 8.00 27.93 32.82
N GLU A 22 8.66 26.84 33.19
CA GLU A 22 9.50 26.75 34.39
C GLU A 22 10.98 26.88 34.02
N ALA A 23 11.65 27.91 34.56
CA ALA A 23 13.10 28.05 34.46
C ALA A 23 13.77 26.88 35.20
N GLY A 24 14.26 25.89 34.45
CA GLY A 24 15.06 24.79 34.98
C GLY A 24 16.32 25.30 35.71
N PRO A 25 16.94 24.45 36.56
CA PRO A 25 18.08 24.83 37.38
C PRO A 25 19.26 25.34 36.53
N SER A 26 20.00 26.31 37.08
CA SER A 26 21.19 26.88 36.43
C SER A 26 22.25 25.81 36.20
N MET A 27 22.36 25.31 34.97
CA MET A 27 23.40 24.38 34.54
C MET A 27 24.62 25.11 33.99
N THR A 28 25.81 24.64 34.37
CA THR A 28 27.09 25.09 33.82
C THR A 28 27.22 24.70 32.34
N PHE A 29 28.12 25.37 31.63
CA PHE A 29 28.43 25.04 30.22
C PHE A 29 28.89 23.59 30.05
N ALA A 30 29.71 23.08 30.98
CA ALA A 30 30.20 21.71 30.97
C ALA A 30 29.08 20.67 31.16
N GLU A 31 28.12 20.93 32.05
CA GLU A 31 26.96 20.05 32.26
C GLU A 31 26.02 20.03 31.04
N ARG A 32 25.79 21.19 30.40
CA ARG A 32 25.04 21.25 29.14
C ARG A 32 25.73 20.46 28.03
N GLN A 33 27.06 20.58 27.93
CA GLN A 33 27.85 19.86 26.94
C GLN A 33 27.83 18.34 27.21
N GLY A 34 27.95 17.93 28.48
CA GLY A 34 27.83 16.52 28.89
C GLY A 34 26.47 15.92 28.56
N ASN A 35 25.39 16.62 28.88
CA ASN A 35 24.02 16.19 28.57
C ASN A 35 23.77 16.12 27.05
N ALA A 36 24.31 17.06 26.28
CA ALA A 36 24.20 17.04 24.82
C ALA A 36 24.95 15.84 24.21
N ILE A 37 26.17 15.57 24.67
CA ILE A 37 26.97 14.41 24.23
C ILE A 37 26.26 13.11 24.59
N GLN A 38 25.71 13.00 25.79
CA GLN A 38 24.96 11.81 26.22
C GLN A 38 23.68 11.61 25.40
N LYS A 39 22.93 12.68 25.10
CA LYS A 39 21.76 12.60 24.20
C LYS A 39 22.14 12.22 22.77
N LEU A 40 23.31 12.63 22.29
CA LEU A 40 23.84 12.27 20.97
C LEU A 40 24.38 10.83 20.92
N SER A 41 24.86 10.29 22.03
CA SER A 41 25.32 8.90 22.14
C SER A 41 24.19 7.90 22.39
N MET A 42 22.95 8.34 22.55
CA MET A 42 21.81 7.44 22.66
C MET A 42 21.55 6.73 21.34
N GLU A 43 21.55 5.40 21.40
CA GLU A 43 21.18 4.55 20.28
C GLU A 43 19.79 3.96 20.46
N TYR A 44 19.11 3.75 19.34
CA TYR A 44 17.82 3.09 19.31
C TYR A 44 17.84 1.96 18.27
N GLN A 45 17.10 0.90 18.58
CA GLN A 45 16.93 -0.22 17.67
C GLN A 45 15.89 0.09 16.58
N CYS A 46 16.24 -0.17 15.33
CA CYS A 46 15.34 -0.04 14.18
C CYS A 46 14.32 -1.19 14.14
N VAL A 47 13.03 -0.87 14.00
CA VAL A 47 11.95 -1.88 13.91
C VAL A 47 12.03 -2.74 12.64
N ALA A 48 12.70 -2.26 11.59
CA ALA A 48 12.77 -2.92 10.29
C ALA A 48 14.00 -3.83 10.16
N CYS A 49 15.21 -3.30 10.38
CA CYS A 49 16.45 -4.08 10.25
C CYS A 49 17.00 -4.61 11.57
N THR A 50 16.42 -4.22 12.72
CA THR A 50 16.88 -4.60 14.07
C THR A 50 18.26 -4.09 14.49
N ASP A 51 18.92 -3.30 13.65
CA ASP A 51 20.19 -2.65 13.97
C ASP A 51 19.99 -1.46 14.93
N CYS A 52 20.97 -1.26 15.82
CA CYS A 52 21.05 -0.05 16.65
C CYS A 52 21.71 1.08 15.85
N GLN A 53 21.14 2.28 15.93
CA GLN A 53 21.68 3.47 15.30
C GLN A 53 21.56 4.67 16.24
N PRO A 54 22.46 5.66 16.13
CA PRO A 54 22.37 6.91 16.90
C PRO A 54 21.05 7.63 16.65
N ARG A 55 20.56 8.36 17.65
CA ARG A 55 19.31 9.16 17.57
C ARG A 55 19.22 10.03 16.32
N THR A 56 20.32 10.61 15.86
CA THR A 56 20.38 11.49 14.67
C THR A 56 20.10 10.77 13.35
N HIS A 57 20.22 9.44 13.31
CA HIS A 57 19.94 8.59 12.16
C HIS A 57 18.63 7.80 12.33
N MET A 58 17.76 8.21 13.25
CA MET A 58 16.50 7.55 13.54
C MET A 58 15.31 8.45 13.20
N VAL A 59 14.32 7.84 12.56
CA VAL A 59 13.02 8.43 12.22
C VAL A 59 11.97 7.78 13.10
N THR A 60 11.19 8.59 13.83
CA THR A 60 10.10 8.09 14.68
C THR A 60 8.77 8.37 14.00
N ALA A 61 8.01 7.32 13.70
CA ALA A 61 6.66 7.46 13.15
C ALA A 61 5.68 7.95 14.24
N LYS A 62 4.53 8.50 13.83
CA LYS A 62 3.50 8.99 14.75
C LYS A 62 2.98 7.93 15.74
N CYS A 63 3.02 6.66 15.35
CA CYS A 63 2.68 5.52 16.19
C CYS A 63 3.77 5.12 17.21
N GLY A 64 4.90 5.83 17.26
CA GLY A 64 6.01 5.60 18.18
C GLY A 64 7.07 4.60 17.70
N HIS A 65 6.84 3.89 16.59
CA HIS A 65 7.85 3.00 16.00
C HIS A 65 9.03 3.77 15.42
N ARG A 66 10.24 3.26 15.64
CA ARG A 66 11.49 3.88 15.19
C ARG A 66 12.13 3.11 14.05
N TYR A 67 12.52 3.82 13.00
CA TYR A 67 13.22 3.30 11.82
C TYR A 67 14.57 3.98 11.71
N CYS A 68 15.63 3.26 11.33
CA CYS A 68 16.83 3.94 10.87
C CYS A 68 16.55 4.68 9.56
N ALA A 69 17.29 5.75 9.30
CA ALA A 69 17.13 6.60 8.12
C ALA A 69 17.16 5.81 6.81
N ASN A 70 18.06 4.81 6.72
CA ASN A 70 18.17 3.95 5.54
C ASN A 70 16.92 3.10 5.31
N CYS A 71 16.35 2.50 6.37
CA CYS A 71 15.11 1.72 6.25
C CYS A 71 13.91 2.60 5.94
N ALA A 72 13.81 3.80 6.54
CA ALA A 72 12.77 4.77 6.25
C ALA A 72 12.85 5.20 4.77
N LYS A 73 14.02 5.66 4.32
CA LYS A 73 14.28 6.01 2.92
C LYS A 73 13.96 4.86 1.97
N GLY A 74 14.39 3.64 2.31
CA GLY A 74 14.09 2.44 1.54
C GLY A 74 12.59 2.14 1.46
N LEU A 75 11.79 2.47 2.48
CA LEU A 75 10.33 2.37 2.40
C LEU A 75 9.76 3.37 1.39
N PHE A 76 10.20 4.63 1.40
CA PHE A 76 9.77 5.65 0.44
C PHE A 76 10.13 5.24 -1.00
N MET A 77 11.39 4.85 -1.25
CA MET A 77 11.83 4.44 -2.59
C MET A 77 11.19 3.13 -3.08
N ARG A 78 10.74 2.26 -2.17
CA ARG A 78 9.92 1.10 -2.56
C ARG A 78 8.50 1.51 -2.93
N SER A 79 7.93 2.48 -2.22
CA SER A 79 6.59 2.96 -2.53
C SER A 79 6.50 3.66 -3.89
N THR A 80 7.59 4.20 -4.43
CA THR A 80 7.63 4.75 -5.81
C THR A 80 7.70 3.68 -6.90
N LYS A 81 7.93 2.42 -6.54
CA LYS A 81 8.00 1.29 -7.48
C LYS A 81 6.79 0.38 -7.36
N ASP A 82 6.19 0.33 -6.19
CA ASP A 82 5.03 -0.48 -5.89
C ASP A 82 3.98 0.37 -5.16
N GLU A 83 2.96 0.76 -5.92
CA GLU A 83 1.83 1.59 -5.53
C GLU A 83 1.07 1.04 -4.31
N THR A 84 1.16 -0.26 -4.05
CA THR A 84 0.51 -0.87 -2.87
C THR A 84 1.16 -0.47 -1.55
N TYR A 85 2.42 0.00 -1.57
CA TYR A 85 3.08 0.62 -0.42
C TYR A 85 2.81 2.13 -0.34
N PHE A 86 2.03 2.69 -1.27
CA PHE A 86 1.74 4.11 -1.34
C PHE A 86 0.38 4.49 -0.72
N PRO A 87 0.34 5.53 0.14
CA PRO A 87 1.48 6.27 0.69
C PRO A 87 2.27 5.42 1.71
N PRO A 88 3.57 5.70 1.95
CA PRO A 88 4.34 5.05 3.02
C PRO A 88 3.62 5.16 4.37
N LYS A 89 3.37 4.03 5.01
CA LYS A 89 2.64 3.95 6.28
C LYS A 89 3.40 3.15 7.33
N CYS A 90 3.11 3.42 8.59
CA CYS A 90 3.41 2.56 9.72
C CYS A 90 2.16 2.44 10.58
N CYS A 91 1.69 1.21 10.85
CA CYS A 91 0.49 0.97 11.66
C CYS A 91 -0.73 1.75 11.14
N LYS A 92 -1.00 1.67 9.83
CA LYS A 92 -2.05 2.42 9.12
C LYS A 92 -1.90 3.94 9.10
N GLN A 93 -0.91 4.52 9.77
CA GLN A 93 -0.67 5.97 9.77
C GLN A 93 0.37 6.34 8.71
N PRO A 94 0.10 7.34 7.84
CA PRO A 94 1.06 7.78 6.84
C PRO A 94 2.30 8.40 7.50
N ILE A 95 3.47 8.10 6.96
CA ILE A 95 4.74 8.71 7.33
C ILE A 95 4.96 9.91 6.39
N PRO A 96 5.00 11.15 6.89
CA PRO A 96 5.22 12.33 6.05
C PRO A 96 6.63 12.34 5.43
N LEU A 97 6.76 12.81 4.19
CA LEU A 97 8.07 12.94 3.51
C LEU A 97 9.08 13.77 4.33
N ALA A 98 8.62 14.82 5.00
CA ALA A 98 9.45 15.69 5.84
C ALA A 98 10.26 14.92 6.90
N PHE A 99 9.82 13.73 7.31
CA PHE A 99 10.51 12.92 8.32
C PHE A 99 11.76 12.21 7.78
N VAL A 100 11.85 12.02 6.46
CA VAL A 100 12.95 11.32 5.79
C VAL A 100 13.70 12.22 4.81
N GLU A 101 13.13 13.37 4.42
CA GLU A 101 13.65 14.28 3.40
C GLU A 101 15.11 14.67 3.62
N ARG A 102 15.51 14.96 4.87
CA ARG A 102 16.90 15.29 5.24
C ARG A 102 17.93 14.18 4.95
N HIS A 103 17.47 12.96 4.71
CA HIS A 103 18.28 11.78 4.41
C HIS A 103 18.17 11.36 2.94
N MET A 104 17.42 12.10 2.12
CA MET A 104 17.25 11.88 0.69
C MET A 104 18.00 12.94 -0.11
N ASN A 105 18.46 12.59 -1.30
CA ASN A 105 19.01 13.56 -2.24
C ASN A 105 17.89 14.18 -3.11
N ALA A 106 18.21 15.24 -3.85
CA ALA A 106 17.24 15.96 -4.68
C ALA A 106 16.56 15.06 -5.72
N ASP A 107 17.30 14.14 -6.33
CA ASP A 107 16.77 13.21 -7.34
C ASP A 107 15.75 12.23 -6.72
N GLU A 108 16.05 11.69 -5.54
CA GLU A 108 15.16 10.79 -4.81
C GLU A 108 13.87 11.47 -4.37
N ILE A 109 13.97 12.74 -3.94
CA ILE A 109 12.80 13.57 -3.61
C ILE A 109 11.95 13.80 -4.86
N ALA A 110 12.58 14.17 -5.99
CA ALA A 110 11.88 14.37 -7.26
C ALA A 110 11.19 13.09 -7.77
N ILE A 111 11.85 11.93 -7.64
CA ILE A 111 11.26 10.63 -7.98
C ILE A 111 10.03 10.35 -7.12
N PHE A 112 10.10 10.59 -5.81
CA PHE A 112 8.96 10.38 -4.91
C PHE A 112 7.79 11.34 -5.18
N GLN A 113 8.09 12.60 -5.47
CA GLN A 113 7.08 13.60 -5.84
C GLN A 113 6.40 13.25 -7.17
N LEU A 114 7.16 12.82 -8.17
CA LEU A 114 6.61 12.37 -9.45
C LEU A 114 5.72 11.15 -9.25
N ALA A 115 6.14 10.17 -8.46
CA ALA A 115 5.32 9.00 -8.11
C ALA A 115 4.05 9.39 -7.34
N THR A 116 4.12 10.41 -6.49
CA THR A 116 2.94 10.95 -5.79
C THR A 116 1.92 11.49 -6.79
N ILE A 117 2.36 12.33 -7.73
CA ILE A 117 1.48 12.86 -8.79
C ILE A 117 0.94 11.73 -9.66
N GLU A 118 1.78 10.76 -10.03
CA GLU A 118 1.37 9.58 -10.79
C GLU A 118 0.24 8.83 -10.08
N TYR A 119 0.42 8.50 -8.80
CA TYR A 119 -0.53 7.68 -8.07
C TYR A 119 -1.82 8.41 -7.72
N GLU A 120 -1.78 9.73 -7.50
CA GLU A 120 -2.95 10.58 -7.33
C GLU A 120 -3.70 10.84 -8.64
N THR A 121 -3.04 10.70 -9.79
CA THR A 121 -3.68 10.82 -11.10
C THR A 121 -4.59 9.62 -11.36
N LYS A 122 -5.91 9.88 -11.46
CA LYS A 122 -6.95 8.86 -11.70
C LYS A 122 -6.81 8.15 -13.06
N LYS A 123 -6.64 8.94 -14.12
CA LYS A 123 -6.45 8.46 -15.51
C LYS A 123 -5.05 8.81 -15.94
N ARG A 124 -4.13 7.86 -15.80
CA ARG A 124 -2.70 8.08 -16.05
C ARG A 124 -2.40 7.94 -17.54
N THR A 125 -1.51 8.80 -18.02
CA THR A 125 -0.97 8.71 -19.37
C THR A 125 0.50 8.32 -19.26
N TYR A 126 0.87 7.24 -19.92
CA TYR A 126 2.24 6.77 -20.03
C TYR A 126 2.74 6.98 -21.44
N CYS A 127 4.04 7.20 -21.60
CA CYS A 127 4.64 7.34 -22.91
C CYS A 127 4.41 6.09 -23.76
N SER A 128 3.83 6.29 -24.96
CA SER A 128 3.54 5.23 -25.94
C SER A 128 4.79 4.56 -26.52
N ASN A 129 5.98 5.14 -26.31
CA ASN A 129 7.23 4.48 -26.62
C ASN A 129 7.51 3.40 -25.56
N LEU A 130 7.39 2.12 -25.95
CA LEU A 130 7.55 0.96 -25.06
C LEU A 130 8.93 0.87 -24.39
N SER A 131 9.98 1.42 -25.01
CA SER A 131 11.31 1.48 -24.37
C SER A 131 11.41 2.56 -23.29
N CYS A 132 10.51 3.55 -23.34
CA CYS A 132 10.46 4.66 -22.39
C CYS A 132 9.47 4.38 -21.25
N GLY A 133 8.20 4.12 -21.59
CA GLY A 133 7.11 3.79 -20.65
C GLY A 133 6.90 4.77 -19.51
N SER A 134 7.48 5.97 -19.58
CA SER A 134 7.51 6.90 -18.44
C SER A 134 6.17 7.61 -18.29
N PHE A 135 5.74 7.82 -17.04
CA PHE A 135 4.54 8.59 -16.73
C PHE A 135 4.66 10.03 -17.27
N ILE A 136 3.57 10.51 -17.88
CA ILE A 136 3.44 11.88 -18.38
C ILE A 136 2.47 12.62 -17.44
N PRO A 137 2.96 13.61 -16.66
CA PRO A 137 2.09 14.31 -15.73
C PRO A 137 1.00 15.13 -16.44
N PRO A 138 -0.15 15.39 -15.80
CA PRO A 138 -1.28 16.08 -16.43
C PRO A 138 -0.97 17.47 -16.98
N ASP A 139 0.00 18.18 -16.41
CA ASP A 139 0.44 19.52 -16.88
C ASP A 139 1.13 19.48 -18.25
N ARG A 140 1.54 18.31 -18.72
CA ARG A 140 2.12 18.06 -20.05
C ARG A 140 1.13 17.48 -21.05
N ILE A 141 -0.15 17.50 -20.71
CA ILE A 141 -1.25 17.15 -21.61
C ILE A 141 -1.90 18.44 -22.09
N GLU A 142 -1.77 18.73 -23.37
CA GLU A 142 -2.35 19.91 -24.00
C GLU A 142 -3.89 19.88 -23.91
N ALA A 143 -4.46 20.93 -23.32
CA ALA A 143 -5.90 21.09 -23.23
C ALA A 143 -6.52 21.20 -24.64
N GLY A 144 -7.49 20.33 -24.94
CA GLY A 144 -8.25 20.35 -26.20
C GLY A 144 -7.66 19.53 -27.35
N SER A 145 -6.37 19.16 -27.33
CA SER A 145 -5.75 18.34 -28.38
C SER A 145 -5.48 16.88 -27.97
N GLN A 146 -5.62 16.55 -26.68
CA GLN A 146 -5.30 15.23 -26.11
C GLN A 146 -3.83 14.80 -26.35
N ARG A 147 -2.96 15.76 -26.68
CA ARG A 147 -1.54 15.51 -26.91
C ARG A 147 -0.78 15.54 -25.59
N ALA A 148 -0.12 14.44 -25.25
CA ALA A 148 0.74 14.32 -24.09
C ALA A 148 2.20 14.20 -24.53
N THR A 149 3.08 15.08 -24.05
CA THR A 149 4.49 15.12 -24.48
C THR A 149 5.43 14.59 -23.41
N CYS A 150 6.14 13.50 -23.70
CA CYS A 150 7.05 12.87 -22.75
C CYS A 150 8.32 13.71 -22.51
N SER A 151 8.60 14.07 -21.26
CA SER A 151 9.81 14.81 -20.85
C SER A 151 11.11 14.06 -21.10
N ARG A 152 11.06 12.72 -21.13
CA ARG A 152 12.26 11.86 -21.17
C ARG A 152 12.76 11.60 -22.59
N CYS A 153 11.84 11.35 -23.53
CA CYS A 153 12.20 10.97 -24.90
C CYS A 153 11.52 11.84 -25.98
N GLY A 154 10.69 12.83 -25.60
CA GLY A 154 9.99 13.70 -26.53
C GLY A 154 8.87 13.04 -27.34
N THR A 155 8.59 11.75 -27.12
CA THR A 155 7.50 11.07 -27.83
C THR A 155 6.15 11.65 -27.40
N GLU A 156 5.33 11.96 -28.41
CA GLU A 156 3.95 12.41 -28.23
C GLU A 156 2.98 11.23 -28.18
N THR A 157 2.11 11.24 -27.18
CA THR A 157 1.14 10.20 -26.89
C THR A 157 -0.26 10.79 -26.87
N CYS A 158 -1.24 10.09 -27.44
CA CYS A 158 -2.65 10.44 -27.30
C CYS A 158 -3.13 10.06 -25.90
N SER A 159 -3.62 11.02 -25.11
CA SER A 159 -4.07 10.78 -23.74
C SER A 159 -5.37 9.95 -23.65
N SER A 160 -6.07 9.75 -24.77
CA SER A 160 -7.33 9.00 -24.83
C SER A 160 -7.13 7.52 -25.15
N CYS A 161 -6.38 7.19 -26.21
CA CYS A 161 -6.12 5.80 -26.61
C CYS A 161 -4.75 5.28 -26.17
N LEU A 162 -3.92 6.12 -25.56
CA LEU A 162 -2.56 5.79 -25.07
C LEU A 162 -1.56 5.34 -26.16
N ASN A 163 -1.95 5.40 -27.43
CA ASN A 163 -1.07 5.18 -28.57
C ASN A 163 -0.27 6.43 -28.93
N ARG A 164 0.65 6.32 -29.90
CA ARG A 164 1.34 7.47 -30.46
C ARG A 164 0.33 8.54 -30.91
N TYR A 165 0.64 9.80 -30.62
CA TYR A 165 -0.24 10.91 -30.95
C TYR A 165 -0.57 10.92 -32.45
N HIS A 166 -1.83 11.17 -32.77
CA HIS A 166 -2.37 11.21 -34.11
C HIS A 166 -3.19 12.50 -34.30
N GLN A 167 -2.78 13.32 -35.26
CA GLN A 167 -3.38 14.63 -35.48
C GLN A 167 -4.66 14.51 -36.30
N ASN A 168 -5.78 15.01 -35.76
CA ASN A 168 -7.07 15.11 -36.45
C ASN A 168 -7.67 13.78 -36.98
N SER A 169 -7.20 12.63 -36.50
CA SER A 169 -7.83 11.34 -36.73
C SER A 169 -8.50 10.83 -35.45
N GLU A 170 -9.56 10.04 -35.62
CA GLU A 170 -10.17 9.33 -34.49
C GLU A 170 -9.19 8.32 -33.88
N CYS A 171 -9.41 7.99 -32.61
CA CYS A 171 -8.64 6.95 -31.95
C CYS A 171 -8.92 5.59 -32.63
N PRO A 172 -7.88 4.79 -32.91
CA PRO A 172 -8.09 3.46 -33.46
C PRO A 172 -8.86 2.59 -32.45
N ASP A 173 -9.67 1.65 -32.96
CA ASP A 173 -10.28 0.61 -32.12
C ASP A 173 -9.18 -0.28 -31.54
N ASP A 174 -9.27 -0.56 -30.24
CA ASP A 174 -8.35 -1.44 -29.54
C ASP A 174 -9.02 -2.79 -29.29
N GLY A 175 -8.87 -3.69 -30.27
CA GLY A 175 -9.42 -5.04 -30.20
C GLY A 175 -8.91 -5.84 -29.00
N ALA A 176 -7.64 -5.64 -28.59
CA ALA A 176 -7.05 -6.36 -27.47
C ALA A 176 -7.62 -5.88 -26.13
N LEU A 177 -7.84 -4.57 -25.98
CA LEU A 177 -8.56 -4.02 -24.83
C LEU A 177 -9.99 -4.57 -24.78
N ARG A 178 -10.69 -4.59 -25.91
CA ARG A 178 -12.07 -5.13 -25.98
C ARG A 178 -12.13 -6.60 -25.57
N GLU A 179 -11.20 -7.43 -26.04
CA GLU A 179 -11.09 -8.84 -25.63
C GLU A 179 -10.80 -8.99 -24.13
N THR A 180 -9.93 -8.15 -23.58
CA THR A 180 -9.62 -8.13 -22.14
C THR A 180 -10.86 -7.79 -21.31
N LEU A 181 -11.66 -6.83 -21.75
CA LEU A 181 -12.91 -6.43 -21.10
C LEU A 181 -13.99 -7.52 -21.21
N ASN A 182 -14.05 -8.22 -22.34
CA ASN A 182 -14.95 -9.36 -22.51
C ASN A 182 -14.59 -10.50 -21.54
N LEU A 183 -13.31 -10.85 -21.47
CA LEU A 183 -12.82 -11.86 -20.51
C LEU A 183 -13.12 -11.45 -19.06
N ALA A 184 -12.90 -10.18 -18.72
CA ALA A 184 -13.23 -9.66 -17.40
C ALA A 184 -14.72 -9.87 -17.07
N LYS A 185 -15.61 -9.60 -18.04
CA LYS A 185 -17.06 -9.81 -17.88
C LYS A 185 -17.41 -11.29 -17.73
N GLU A 186 -16.80 -12.18 -18.53
CA GLU A 186 -17.00 -13.63 -18.47
C GLU A 186 -16.56 -14.21 -17.11
N MET A 187 -15.44 -13.71 -16.58
CA MET A 187 -14.89 -14.14 -15.28
C MET A 187 -15.53 -13.43 -14.08
N GLY A 188 -16.51 -12.53 -14.31
CA GLY A 188 -17.15 -11.75 -13.24
C GLY A 188 -16.19 -10.79 -12.53
N TRP A 189 -15.14 -10.32 -13.21
CA TRP A 189 -14.24 -9.28 -12.70
C TRP A 189 -14.88 -7.90 -12.85
N GLN A 190 -14.67 -7.05 -11.86
CA GLN A 190 -15.27 -5.72 -11.82
C GLN A 190 -14.29 -4.66 -12.33
N ILE A 191 -14.79 -3.59 -12.93
CA ILE A 191 -14.01 -2.45 -13.38
C ILE A 191 -14.21 -1.29 -12.41
N CYS A 192 -13.11 -0.74 -11.90
CA CYS A 192 -13.19 0.47 -11.10
C CYS A 192 -13.57 1.66 -12.00
N GLN A 193 -14.74 2.26 -11.77
CA GLN A 193 -15.25 3.38 -12.59
C GLN A 193 -14.43 4.67 -12.46
N THR A 194 -13.56 4.77 -11.45
CA THR A 194 -12.70 5.94 -11.25
C THR A 194 -11.42 5.90 -12.09
N CYS A 195 -10.79 4.72 -12.23
CA CYS A 195 -9.49 4.57 -12.89
C CYS A 195 -9.47 3.53 -14.03
N ASN A 196 -10.61 2.90 -14.32
CA ASN A 196 -10.81 1.88 -15.35
C ASN A 196 -9.96 0.60 -15.21
N ARG A 197 -9.39 0.34 -14.03
CA ARG A 197 -8.69 -0.92 -13.76
C ARG A 197 -9.69 -2.06 -13.58
N VAL A 198 -9.39 -3.19 -14.21
CA VAL A 198 -10.04 -4.47 -13.93
C VAL A 198 -9.54 -4.98 -12.58
N VAL A 199 -10.47 -5.38 -11.72
CA VAL A 199 -10.25 -5.81 -10.35
C VAL A 199 -10.90 -7.18 -10.18
N GLN A 200 -10.13 -8.12 -9.63
CA GLN A 200 -10.62 -9.42 -9.22
C GLN A 200 -10.73 -9.46 -7.70
N LEU A 201 -11.85 -9.97 -7.19
CA LEU A 201 -12.03 -10.27 -5.77
C LEU A 201 -11.79 -11.77 -5.56
N ARG A 202 -10.71 -12.13 -4.86
CA ARG A 202 -10.40 -13.53 -4.55
C ARG A 202 -11.25 -14.09 -3.42
N SER A 203 -11.45 -13.30 -2.36
CA SER A 203 -12.25 -13.71 -1.19
C SER A 203 -12.61 -12.48 -0.35
N GLY A 204 -13.58 -12.63 0.55
CA GLY A 204 -14.05 -11.57 1.45
C GLY A 204 -15.35 -10.91 0.99
N CYS A 205 -15.69 -9.79 1.65
CA CYS A 205 -16.89 -9.02 1.36
C CYS A 205 -16.84 -8.33 -0.02
N ASN A 206 -18.01 -7.94 -0.53
CA ASN A 206 -18.18 -7.22 -1.78
C ASN A 206 -17.74 -5.74 -1.69
N HIS A 207 -17.24 -5.27 -0.53
CA HIS A 207 -16.59 -3.98 -0.42
C HIS A 207 -15.20 -4.03 -1.05
N MET A 208 -15.02 -3.31 -2.15
CA MET A 208 -13.73 -3.21 -2.83
C MET A 208 -13.12 -1.83 -2.62
N THR A 209 -11.86 -1.78 -2.20
CA THR A 209 -11.04 -0.57 -2.24
C THR A 209 -10.02 -0.71 -3.38
N CYS A 210 -10.19 0.07 -4.45
CA CYS A 210 -9.24 0.08 -5.55
C CYS A 210 -7.87 0.60 -5.08
N ILE A 211 -6.81 0.28 -5.84
CA ILE A 211 -5.49 0.87 -5.64
C ILE A 211 -5.54 2.41 -5.75
N CYS A 212 -6.42 2.96 -6.60
CA CYS A 212 -6.68 4.40 -6.73
C CYS A 212 -7.52 4.99 -5.56
N LYS A 213 -7.80 4.21 -4.52
CA LYS A 213 -8.55 4.56 -3.30
C LYS A 213 -10.06 4.75 -3.46
N ALA A 214 -10.62 4.56 -4.66
CA ALA A 214 -12.07 4.49 -4.82
C ALA A 214 -12.63 3.25 -4.11
N GLU A 215 -13.73 3.43 -3.37
CA GLU A 215 -14.46 2.36 -2.69
C GLU A 215 -15.77 2.07 -3.43
N PHE A 216 -15.98 0.82 -3.84
CA PHE A 216 -17.13 0.42 -4.65
C PHE A 216 -17.60 -0.99 -4.33
N CYS A 217 -18.83 -1.33 -4.70
CA CYS A 217 -19.37 -2.68 -4.61
C CYS A 217 -18.84 -3.55 -5.76
N TYR A 218 -18.24 -4.70 -5.44
CA TYR A 218 -17.71 -5.62 -6.46
C TYR A 218 -18.80 -6.14 -7.43
N VAL A 219 -20.02 -6.34 -6.94
CA VAL A 219 -21.14 -6.88 -7.73
C VAL A 219 -21.61 -5.91 -8.80
N CYS A 220 -21.84 -4.63 -8.43
CA CYS A 220 -22.47 -3.66 -9.33
C CYS A 220 -21.56 -2.51 -9.77
N GLY A 221 -20.39 -2.34 -9.16
CA GLY A 221 -19.43 -1.28 -9.50
C GLY A 221 -19.79 0.12 -8.99
N VAL A 222 -20.93 0.28 -8.32
CA VAL A 222 -21.38 1.55 -7.72
C VAL A 222 -20.57 1.87 -6.46
N ASP A 223 -20.40 3.16 -6.16
CA ASP A 223 -19.78 3.65 -4.94
C ASP A 223 -20.33 2.92 -3.70
N TRP A 224 -19.43 2.56 -2.78
CA TRP A 224 -19.76 1.70 -1.64
C TRP A 224 -20.89 2.30 -0.79
N LYS A 225 -21.81 1.45 -0.31
CA LYS A 225 -23.04 1.79 0.42
C LYS A 225 -24.12 2.57 -0.36
N ASN A 226 -23.99 2.68 -1.68
CA ASN A 226 -25.03 3.26 -2.56
C ASN A 226 -25.76 2.19 -3.39
N CYS A 227 -25.85 0.95 -2.89
CA CYS A 227 -26.55 -0.16 -3.54
C CYS A 227 -27.09 -1.17 -2.51
N ASP A 228 -28.10 -1.94 -2.89
CA ASP A 228 -28.71 -3.00 -2.07
C ASP A 228 -28.08 -4.40 -2.31
N CYS A 229 -26.90 -4.46 -2.91
CA CYS A 229 -26.20 -5.72 -3.12
C CYS A 229 -25.84 -6.38 -1.78
N PRO A 230 -25.83 -7.73 -1.71
CA PRO A 230 -25.43 -8.43 -0.50
C PRO A 230 -23.99 -8.06 -0.12
N PRO A 231 -23.67 -7.94 1.19
CA PRO A 231 -22.36 -7.52 1.65
C PRO A 231 -21.26 -8.54 1.36
N ALA A 232 -21.60 -9.82 1.18
CA ALA A 232 -20.68 -10.86 0.74
C ALA A 232 -21.38 -11.89 -0.13
N ASP A 233 -20.58 -12.64 -0.88
CA ASP A 233 -20.99 -13.76 -1.71
C ASP A 233 -20.75 -15.06 -0.94
N ILE A 234 -21.79 -15.86 -0.74
CA ILE A 234 -21.75 -17.07 0.09
C ILE A 234 -20.85 -18.13 -0.54
N ASP A 235 -20.95 -18.33 -1.84
CA ASP A 235 -20.18 -19.35 -2.56
C ASP A 235 -18.67 -19.03 -2.47
N ARG A 236 -18.33 -17.74 -2.52
CA ARG A 236 -16.94 -17.26 -2.35
C ARG A 236 -16.43 -17.43 -0.92
N ILE A 237 -17.31 -17.37 0.08
CA ILE A 237 -16.96 -17.66 1.48
C ILE A 237 -16.72 -19.16 1.66
N GLU A 238 -17.55 -20.00 1.04
CA GLU A 238 -17.41 -21.46 1.08
C GLU A 238 -16.11 -21.92 0.41
N GLU A 239 -15.85 -21.48 -0.83
CA GLU A 239 -14.59 -21.76 -1.54
C GLU A 239 -13.38 -21.35 -0.69
N ARG A 240 -13.45 -20.16 -0.07
CA ARG A 240 -12.39 -19.70 0.82
C ARG A 240 -12.24 -20.54 2.08
N ALA A 241 -13.34 -21.02 2.66
CA ALA A 241 -13.31 -21.90 3.82
C ALA A 241 -12.63 -23.24 3.44
N GLU A 242 -12.94 -23.79 2.28
CA GLU A 242 -12.29 -25.00 1.75
C GLU A 242 -10.78 -24.81 1.57
N GLU A 243 -10.35 -23.70 0.95
CA GLU A 243 -8.93 -23.35 0.79
C GLU A 243 -8.19 -23.31 2.13
N ILE A 244 -8.79 -22.68 3.15
CA ILE A 244 -8.20 -22.57 4.48
C ILE A 244 -8.08 -23.94 5.14
N VAL A 245 -9.13 -24.76 5.05
CA VAL A 245 -9.12 -26.12 5.62
C VAL A 245 -8.07 -26.98 4.91
N GLU A 246 -8.00 -26.96 3.58
CA GLU A 246 -6.98 -27.72 2.84
C GLU A 246 -5.56 -27.26 3.18
N ARG A 247 -5.35 -25.96 3.37
CA ARG A 247 -4.05 -25.38 3.73
C ARG A 247 -3.63 -25.75 5.16
N ASP A 248 -4.55 -25.67 6.12
CA ASP A 248 -4.22 -25.73 7.55
C ASP A 248 -4.49 -27.11 8.19
N ALA A 249 -5.22 -28.01 7.53
CA ALA A 249 -5.54 -29.32 8.08
C ALA A 249 -4.29 -30.22 8.22
N PRO A 250 -4.15 -30.94 9.36
CA PRO A 250 -3.10 -31.91 9.54
C PRO A 250 -3.25 -33.10 8.59
N GLN A 251 -2.12 -33.73 8.28
CA GLN A 251 -2.09 -34.95 7.47
C GLN A 251 -2.85 -36.08 8.18
N GLY A 252 -3.77 -36.73 7.48
CA GLY A 252 -4.54 -37.86 8.01
C GLY A 252 -5.79 -37.49 8.80
N MET A 253 -6.23 -36.23 8.77
CA MET A 253 -7.51 -35.79 9.36
C MET A 253 -8.68 -36.61 8.78
N LEU A 254 -9.58 -37.07 9.65
CA LEU A 254 -10.74 -37.87 9.25
C LEU A 254 -11.75 -37.01 8.50
N ALA A 255 -12.55 -37.63 7.62
CA ALA A 255 -13.51 -36.91 6.78
C ALA A 255 -14.57 -36.12 7.57
N HIS A 256 -15.02 -36.65 8.73
CA HIS A 256 -15.98 -35.94 9.58
C HIS A 256 -15.34 -34.74 10.28
N GLU A 257 -14.13 -34.89 10.83
CA GLU A 257 -13.38 -33.78 11.44
C GLU A 257 -13.10 -32.66 10.42
N ARG A 258 -12.81 -33.04 9.16
CA ARG A 258 -12.61 -32.07 8.08
C ARG A 258 -13.89 -31.28 7.78
N ARG A 259 -15.05 -31.95 7.82
CA ARG A 259 -16.35 -31.30 7.62
C ARG A 259 -16.67 -30.35 8.77
N ASP A 260 -16.52 -30.80 10.01
CA ASP A 260 -16.74 -29.96 11.19
C ASP A 260 -15.82 -28.72 11.16
N ARG A 261 -14.58 -28.88 10.69
CA ARG A 261 -13.64 -27.77 10.52
C ARG A 261 -14.08 -26.80 9.42
N LEU A 262 -14.60 -27.30 8.30
CA LEU A 262 -15.14 -26.47 7.22
C LEU A 262 -16.30 -25.61 7.72
N ASP A 263 -17.28 -26.23 8.41
CA ASP A 263 -18.44 -25.53 8.95
C ASP A 263 -18.03 -24.43 9.94
N GLN A 264 -17.05 -24.70 10.80
CA GLN A 264 -16.49 -23.71 11.73
C GLN A 264 -15.82 -22.54 11.01
N VAL A 265 -14.98 -22.83 10.00
CA VAL A 265 -14.26 -21.78 9.25
C VAL A 265 -15.26 -20.96 8.44
N PHE A 266 -16.21 -21.59 7.78
CA PHE A 266 -17.28 -20.94 7.04
C PHE A 266 -18.07 -19.98 7.92
N ALA A 267 -18.61 -20.44 9.06
CA ALA A 267 -19.36 -19.61 9.99
C ALA A 267 -18.53 -18.41 10.50
N GLN A 268 -17.24 -18.63 10.77
CA GLN A 268 -16.36 -17.56 11.21
C GLN A 268 -16.07 -16.54 10.10
N LEU A 269 -15.87 -16.97 8.85
CA LEU A 269 -15.72 -16.07 7.71
C LEU A 269 -17.00 -15.31 7.44
N GLN A 270 -18.17 -15.94 7.61
CA GLN A 270 -19.46 -15.30 7.48
C GLN A 270 -19.67 -14.21 8.55
N ASP A 271 -19.21 -14.38 9.80
CA ASP A 271 -19.22 -13.31 10.81
C ASP A 271 -18.16 -12.22 10.52
N ALA A 272 -17.00 -12.61 9.99
CA ALA A 272 -15.83 -11.76 9.87
C ALA A 272 -15.48 -11.33 8.43
N HIS A 273 -16.45 -11.33 7.51
CA HIS A 273 -16.23 -11.01 6.09
C HIS A 273 -15.76 -9.56 5.87
N GLU A 274 -16.04 -8.65 6.80
CA GLU A 274 -15.54 -7.26 6.83
C GLU A 274 -14.31 -7.09 7.75
N CYS A 275 -13.37 -8.04 7.75
CA CYS A 275 -12.22 -7.95 8.65
C CYS A 275 -11.27 -6.80 8.28
N GLU A 276 -11.20 -5.77 9.13
CA GLU A 276 -10.23 -4.66 9.00
C GLU A 276 -8.80 -5.01 9.43
N HIS A 277 -8.56 -6.26 9.84
CA HIS A 277 -7.25 -6.76 10.30
C HIS A 277 -6.57 -5.92 11.41
N SER A 278 -7.36 -5.17 12.18
CA SER A 278 -6.92 -4.45 13.39
C SER A 278 -6.63 -5.38 14.56
N ARG A 279 -7.12 -6.62 14.51
CA ARG A 279 -6.90 -7.65 15.53
C ARG A 279 -5.49 -8.24 15.44
N ARG A 280 -5.02 -8.78 16.57
CA ARG A 280 -3.67 -9.39 16.64
C ARG A 280 -3.58 -10.62 15.72
N PHE A 281 -2.50 -10.67 14.95
CA PHE A 281 -2.10 -11.82 14.14
C PHE A 281 -1.40 -12.86 15.03
N GLN A 282 -1.56 -14.13 14.68
CA GLN A 282 -0.74 -15.21 15.26
C GLN A 282 0.42 -15.55 14.35
N ARG A 283 1.57 -15.91 14.94
CA ARG A 283 2.70 -16.44 14.18
C ARG A 283 2.50 -17.94 13.99
N VAL A 284 2.48 -18.37 12.74
CA VAL A 284 2.41 -19.77 12.36
C VAL A 284 3.83 -20.23 12.01
N PHE A 285 4.31 -21.23 12.73
CA PHE A 285 5.61 -21.88 12.53
C PHE A 285 5.44 -23.33 12.07
N ASP A 286 4.42 -24.00 12.60
CA ASP A 286 4.12 -25.40 12.35
C ASP A 286 3.47 -25.62 10.98
N SER A 287 3.40 -26.89 10.55
CA SER A 287 2.83 -27.28 9.25
C SER A 287 3.49 -26.61 8.04
N LYS A 288 4.77 -26.24 8.16
CA LYS A 288 5.53 -25.57 7.10
C LYS A 288 5.43 -26.39 5.79
N PRO A 289 4.81 -25.84 4.73
CA PRO A 289 4.81 -26.50 3.44
C PRO A 289 6.25 -26.69 2.97
N ARG A 290 6.56 -27.76 2.23
CA ARG A 290 7.90 -27.94 1.61
C ARG A 290 8.35 -26.68 0.85
N ARG A 291 7.38 -25.97 0.29
CA ARG A 291 7.51 -24.76 -0.50
C ARG A 291 7.60 -23.46 0.31
N GLY A 292 7.50 -23.51 1.64
CA GLY A 292 7.37 -22.35 2.53
C GLY A 292 5.96 -21.79 2.57
N PHE A 293 5.73 -20.80 3.44
CA PHE A 293 4.48 -20.06 3.53
C PHE A 293 4.41 -19.01 2.42
N ARG A 294 3.27 -18.87 1.75
CA ARG A 294 3.01 -17.81 0.77
C ARG A 294 2.24 -16.67 1.43
N CYS A 295 2.72 -15.44 1.28
CA CYS A 295 1.95 -14.26 1.67
C CYS A 295 0.84 -14.02 0.64
N GLU A 296 -0.40 -13.85 1.09
CA GLU A 296 -1.56 -13.66 0.22
C GLU A 296 -1.67 -12.24 -0.37
N LEU A 297 -0.83 -11.29 0.09
CA LEU A 297 -0.81 -9.91 -0.40
C LEU A 297 0.32 -9.58 -1.37
N CYS A 298 1.47 -10.25 -1.25
CA CYS A 298 2.61 -10.00 -2.13
C CYS A 298 3.13 -11.26 -2.82
N ASP A 299 2.52 -12.42 -2.59
CA ASP A 299 2.90 -13.73 -3.12
C ASP A 299 4.33 -14.20 -2.78
N ALA A 300 5.09 -13.41 -2.02
CA ALA A 300 6.41 -13.77 -1.55
C ALA A 300 6.35 -14.99 -0.63
N ARG A 301 7.41 -15.80 -0.69
CA ARG A 301 7.56 -16.99 0.13
C ARG A 301 8.43 -16.75 1.33
N HIS A 302 7.97 -17.24 2.48
CA HIS A 302 8.64 -17.13 3.76
C HIS A 302 8.82 -18.50 4.37
N HIS A 303 10.02 -18.78 4.89
CA HIS A 303 10.39 -20.11 5.34
C HIS A 303 10.54 -20.24 6.86
N LYS A 304 10.45 -19.12 7.60
CA LYS A 304 10.56 -19.10 9.06
C LYS A 304 9.18 -19.13 9.74
N TYR A 305 8.31 -18.20 9.35
CA TYR A 305 6.95 -18.10 9.85
C TYR A 305 6.09 -17.28 8.87
N ILE A 306 4.78 -17.32 9.08
CA ILE A 306 3.82 -16.39 8.48
C ILE A 306 2.88 -15.86 9.54
N LEU A 307 2.27 -14.69 9.31
CA LEU A 307 1.29 -14.12 10.22
C LEU A 307 -0.10 -14.45 9.72
N GLN A 308 -0.88 -15.14 10.53
CA GLN A 308 -2.27 -15.47 10.21
C GLN A 308 -3.23 -14.59 11.00
N CYS A 309 -4.21 -13.99 10.32
CA CYS A 309 -5.28 -13.27 10.99
C CYS A 309 -6.19 -14.25 11.73
N ARG A 310 -6.45 -13.99 13.02
CA ARG A 310 -7.31 -14.86 13.83
C ARG A 310 -8.79 -14.81 13.48
N ARG A 311 -9.24 -13.85 12.65
CA ARG A 311 -10.64 -13.73 12.23
C ARG A 311 -10.90 -14.32 10.85
N CYS A 312 -10.12 -13.90 9.86
CA CYS A 312 -10.34 -14.26 8.44
C CYS A 312 -9.29 -15.23 7.88
N TYR A 313 -8.35 -15.71 8.72
CA TYR A 313 -7.32 -16.68 8.35
C TYR A 313 -6.39 -16.25 7.20
N VAL A 314 -6.35 -14.97 6.84
CA VAL A 314 -5.41 -14.46 5.83
C VAL A 314 -3.97 -14.60 6.34
N ASN A 315 -3.11 -15.15 5.49
CA ASN A 315 -1.69 -15.31 5.74
C ASN A 315 -0.90 -14.16 5.10
N VAL A 316 -0.20 -13.38 5.92
CA VAL A 316 0.58 -12.21 5.46
C VAL A 316 1.99 -12.22 6.04
N CYS A 317 2.94 -11.66 5.30
CA CYS A 317 4.27 -11.44 5.82
C CYS A 317 4.30 -10.22 6.75
N GLU A 318 5.37 -10.09 7.54
CA GLU A 318 5.55 -8.98 8.47
C GLU A 318 5.55 -7.61 7.73
N ASP A 319 6.14 -7.53 6.53
CA ASP A 319 6.15 -6.31 5.72
C ASP A 319 4.75 -5.92 5.23
N CYS A 320 3.97 -6.89 4.74
CA CYS A 320 2.60 -6.62 4.29
C CYS A 320 1.70 -6.23 5.47
N ARG A 321 1.84 -6.89 6.63
CA ARG A 321 1.10 -6.53 7.84
C ARG A 321 1.40 -5.10 8.31
N ARG A 322 2.63 -4.61 8.15
CA ARG A 322 3.03 -3.28 8.64
C ARG A 322 2.65 -2.15 7.69
N ASN A 323 2.72 -2.44 6.39
CA ASN A 323 2.70 -1.40 5.35
C ASN A 323 1.47 -1.46 4.42
N ARG A 324 0.79 -2.61 4.31
CA ARG A 324 -0.40 -2.79 3.43
C ARG A 324 -1.71 -2.95 4.20
N ILE A 325 -1.62 -3.50 5.42
CA ILE A 325 -2.72 -3.70 6.36
C ILE A 325 -2.52 -2.75 7.54
#